data_AF-A0A383AXG5-F1
#
_entry.id   AF-A0A383AXG5-F1
#
_cell.length_a   1.000
_cell.length_b   1.000
_cell.length_c   1.000
_cell.angle_alpha   90.00
_cell.angle_beta   90.00
_cell.angle_gamma   90.00
#
_symmetry.space_group_name_H-M   'P 1'
#
loop_
_entity.id
_entity.type
_entity.pdbx_description
1 polymer ?
#
loop_
_entity_poly.entity_id
_entity_poly.type
_entity_poly.pdbx_seq_one_letter_code
_entity_poly.pdbx_strand_id
1 'polypeptide(L)'
;MGDSYSEGEDVLADSSGNVYVTGYTYGDFDGNKNLGSKDIIIVKYNSSVTKQWTKQYGTSSDDEGKGITLDSSGYIYITGRTKQWALWEYKCWIH
;
A
#
# COMPACT_ATOMS: atom_id res chain seq x y z
N MET A 1 15.98 15.43 -11.92
CA MET A 1 14.75 14.91 -11.30
C MET A 1 14.88 13.41 -11.38
N GLY A 2 15.10 12.74 -10.24
CA GLY A 2 15.20 11.29 -10.23
C GLY A 2 13.81 10.72 -10.47
N ASP A 3 13.70 9.76 -11.38
CA ASP A 3 12.43 9.11 -11.66
C ASP A 3 11.90 8.49 -10.36
N SER A 4 10.73 8.97 -9.90
CA SER A 4 10.00 8.34 -8.82
C SER A 4 9.49 7.00 -9.34
N TYR A 5 10.09 5.90 -8.88
CA TYR A 5 9.61 4.56 -9.18
C TYR A 5 8.68 4.05 -8.08
N SER A 6 7.85 3.08 -8.42
CA SER A 6 6.93 2.42 -7.49
C SER A 6 7.10 0.91 -7.66
N GLU A 7 7.02 0.17 -6.56
CA GLU A 7 7.18 -1.28 -6.55
C GLU A 7 5.95 -1.93 -5.92
N GLY A 8 5.50 -3.04 -6.52
CA GLY A 8 4.55 -3.95 -5.92
C GLY A 8 5.29 -5.07 -5.19
N GLU A 9 4.87 -5.38 -3.97
CA GLU A 9 5.52 -6.35 -3.08
C GLU A 9 4.68 -7.61 -2.89
N ASP A 10 3.36 -7.46 -2.82
CA ASP A 10 2.44 -8.59 -2.65
C ASP A 10 1.09 -8.33 -3.32
N VAL A 11 0.41 -9.41 -3.67
CA VAL A 11 -0.87 -9.40 -4.38
C VAL A 11 -1.76 -10.54 -3.93
N LEU A 12 -3.06 -10.27 -3.84
CA LEU A 12 -4.09 -11.30 -3.65
C LEU A 12 -5.31 -11.03 -4.52
N ALA A 13 -6.15 -12.05 -4.66
CA ALA A 13 -7.49 -11.93 -5.21
C ALA A 13 -8.55 -12.40 -4.20
N ASP A 14 -9.70 -11.74 -4.16
CA ASP A 14 -10.86 -12.21 -3.40
C ASP A 14 -11.70 -13.24 -4.19
N SER A 15 -12.69 -13.86 -3.54
CA SER A 15 -13.56 -14.86 -4.17
C SER A 15 -14.44 -14.31 -5.30
N SER A 16 -14.56 -12.99 -5.42
CA SER A 16 -15.26 -12.32 -6.52
C SER A 16 -14.31 -11.93 -7.67
N GLY A 17 -13.02 -12.25 -7.55
CA GLY A 17 -12.01 -11.94 -8.55
C GLY A 17 -11.48 -10.51 -8.51
N ASN A 18 -11.79 -9.72 -7.48
CA ASN A 18 -11.11 -8.43 -7.32
C ASN A 18 -9.66 -8.67 -6.88
N VAL A 19 -8.73 -7.88 -7.41
CA VAL A 19 -7.30 -7.99 -7.14
C VAL A 19 -6.85 -6.82 -6.29
N TYR A 20 -6.00 -7.08 -5.29
CA TYR A 20 -5.46 -6.09 -4.37
C TYR A 20 -3.95 -6.22 -4.38
N VAL A 21 -3.26 -5.11 -4.62
CA VAL A 21 -1.79 -5.05 -4.65
C VAL A 21 -1.33 -4.11 -3.54
N THR A 22 -0.28 -4.49 -2.82
CA THR A 22 0.45 -3.58 -1.93
C THR A 22 1.90 -3.45 -2.33
N GLY A 23 2.56 -2.42 -1.83
CA GLY A 23 3.96 -2.12 -2.10
C GLY A 23 4.30 -0.72 -1.61
N TYR A 24 5.16 0.00 -2.33
CA TYR A 24 5.54 1.36 -1.99
C TYR A 24 5.85 2.24 -3.19
N THR A 25 5.89 3.56 -2.98
CA THR A 25 6.22 4.57 -3.99
C THR A 25 7.12 5.67 -3.42
N TYR A 26 8.05 6.20 -4.23
CA TYR A 26 8.91 7.34 -3.87
C TYR A 26 8.30 8.72 -4.17
N GLY A 27 7.07 8.76 -4.69
CA GLY A 27 6.47 10.01 -5.16
C GLY A 27 4.96 10.01 -5.07
N ASP A 28 4.36 11.05 -5.64
CA ASP A 28 2.92 11.12 -5.80
C ASP A 28 2.48 9.94 -6.68
N PHE A 29 1.49 9.18 -6.23
CA PHE A 29 1.03 7.99 -6.94
C PHE A 29 -0.48 8.03 -7.15
N ASP A 30 -0.88 8.00 -8.43
CA ASP A 30 -2.28 7.98 -8.85
C ASP A 30 -3.14 9.11 -8.25
N GLY A 31 -2.59 10.32 -8.19
CA GLY A 31 -3.25 11.49 -7.64
C GLY A 31 -3.20 11.60 -6.10
N ASN A 32 -2.63 10.62 -5.41
CA ASN A 32 -2.33 10.72 -3.98
C ASN A 32 -0.97 11.39 -3.77
N LYS A 33 -0.84 12.12 -2.67
CA LYS A 33 0.38 12.86 -2.34
C LYS A 33 1.35 12.03 -1.52
N ASN A 34 2.62 12.13 -1.88
CA ASN A 34 3.69 11.57 -1.07
C ASN A 34 3.87 12.36 0.22
N LEU A 35 4.02 11.64 1.33
CA LEU A 35 4.13 12.20 2.66
C LEU A 35 5.58 12.19 3.18
N GLY A 36 6.50 11.48 2.51
CA GLY A 36 7.84 11.23 3.01
C GLY A 36 8.85 10.86 1.91
N SER A 37 9.62 9.80 2.15
CA SER A 37 10.54 9.27 1.13
C SER A 37 9.93 8.08 0.41
N LYS A 38 9.27 7.18 1.14
CA LYS A 38 8.54 6.05 0.59
C LYS A 38 7.21 5.97 1.31
N ASP A 39 6.14 5.80 0.55
CA ASP A 39 4.81 5.58 1.12
C ASP A 39 4.26 4.23 0.67
N ILE A 40 3.51 3.59 1.55
CA ILE A 40 2.73 2.38 1.26
C ILE A 40 1.70 2.70 0.20
N ILE A 41 1.59 1.86 -0.82
CA ILE A 41 0.48 1.90 -1.77
C ILE A 41 -0.44 0.68 -1.60
N ILE A 42 -1.72 0.90 -1.85
CA ILE A 42 -2.74 -0.14 -1.99
C ILE A 42 -3.53 0.17 -3.25
N VAL A 43 -3.58 -0.77 -4.18
CA VAL A 43 -4.34 -0.63 -5.42
C VAL A 43 -5.35 -1.75 -5.51
N LYS A 44 -6.62 -1.41 -5.77
CA LYS A 44 -7.68 -2.39 -6.03
C LYS A 44 -8.07 -2.37 -7.51
N TYR A 45 -8.19 -3.55 -8.10
CA TYR A 45 -8.79 -3.78 -9.41
C TYR A 45 -10.02 -4.67 -9.25
N ASN A 46 -11.03 -4.50 -10.11
CA ASN A 46 -12.14 -5.45 -10.19
C ASN A 46 -11.78 -6.68 -11.03
N SER A 47 -12.69 -7.65 -11.14
CA SER A 47 -12.51 -8.88 -11.92
C SER A 47 -12.25 -8.67 -13.43
N SER A 48 -12.56 -7.48 -13.94
CA SER A 48 -12.28 -7.06 -15.32
C SER A 48 -10.96 -6.28 -15.43
N VAL A 49 -10.10 -6.36 -14.41
CA VAL A 49 -8.80 -5.66 -14.32
C VAL A 49 -8.95 -4.13 -14.45
N THR A 50 -10.12 -3.60 -14.11
CA THR A 50 -10.35 -2.15 -14.07
C THR A 50 -10.02 -1.63 -12.68
N LYS A 51 -9.06 -0.71 -12.59
CA LYS A 51 -8.67 -0.07 -11.34
C LYS A 51 -9.89 0.61 -10.71
N GLN A 52 -10.17 0.28 -9.44
CA GLN A 52 -11.26 0.84 -8.66
C GLN A 52 -10.79 2.05 -7.87
N TRP A 53 -9.66 1.92 -7.18
CA TRP A 53 -9.06 2.99 -6.40
C TRP A 53 -7.59 2.69 -6.10
N THR A 54 -6.89 3.74 -5.69
CA THR A 54 -5.56 3.70 -5.12
C THR A 54 -5.56 4.46 -3.81
N LYS A 55 -4.88 3.92 -2.80
CA LYS A 55 -4.63 4.57 -1.53
C LYS A 55 -3.12 4.63 -1.30
N GLN A 56 -2.65 5.77 -0.81
CA GLN A 56 -1.26 5.99 -0.42
C GLN A 56 -1.22 6.38 1.05
N TYR A 57 -0.40 5.68 1.83
CA TYR A 57 -0.26 5.89 3.26
C TYR A 57 1.21 5.98 3.64
N GLY A 58 1.57 7.00 4.39
CA GLY A 58 2.94 7.21 4.80
C GLY A 58 3.07 8.16 5.96
N THR A 59 4.32 8.33 6.35
CA THR A 59 4.84 9.24 7.35
C THR A 59 5.85 10.15 6.66
N SER A 60 6.58 10.95 7.44
CA SER A 60 7.64 11.79 6.88
C SER A 60 8.92 11.04 6.50
N SER A 61 8.96 9.70 6.60
CA SER A 61 10.15 8.90 6.22
C SER A 61 9.76 7.67 5.37
N ASP A 62 10.27 6.48 5.66
CA ASP A 62 10.18 5.32 4.78
C ASP A 62 9.07 4.38 5.27
N ASP A 63 8.04 4.21 4.46
CA ASP A 63 6.91 3.34 4.73
C ASP A 63 6.72 2.36 3.57
N GLU A 64 6.68 1.06 3.89
CA GLU A 64 6.65 -0.02 2.91
C GLU A 64 5.62 -1.07 3.32
N GLY A 65 4.62 -1.30 2.45
CA GLY A 65 3.73 -2.47 2.55
C GLY A 65 4.43 -3.68 1.96
N LYS A 66 4.49 -4.79 2.71
CA LYS A 66 5.24 -6.01 2.33
C LYS A 66 4.36 -7.25 2.18
N GLY A 67 3.19 -7.26 2.79
CA GLY A 67 2.26 -8.38 2.67
C GLY A 67 0.85 -7.87 2.80
N ILE A 68 -0.08 -8.48 2.07
CA ILE A 68 -1.51 -8.13 2.08
C ILE A 68 -2.34 -9.39 2.28
N THR A 69 -3.43 -9.28 3.05
CA THR A 69 -4.43 -10.32 3.21
C THR A 69 -5.83 -9.73 3.35
N LEU A 70 -6.85 -10.57 3.19
CA LEU A 70 -8.25 -10.21 3.44
C LEU A 70 -8.85 -11.14 4.48
N ASP A 71 -9.80 -10.64 5.26
CA ASP A 71 -10.70 -11.53 6.00
C ASP A 71 -11.87 -12.01 5.13
N SER A 72 -12.73 -12.85 5.69
CA SER A 72 -13.93 -13.36 5.01
C SER A 72 -14.97 -12.29 4.69
N SER A 73 -14.88 -11.12 5.31
CA SER A 73 -15.77 -9.98 5.08
C SER A 73 -15.22 -9.01 4.02
N GLY A 74 -13.98 -9.23 3.55
CA GLY A 74 -13.29 -8.38 2.60
C GLY A 74 -12.56 -7.18 3.21
N TYR A 75 -12.34 -7.16 4.53
CA TYR A 75 -11.46 -6.17 5.17
C TYR A 75 -10.00 -6.43 4.80
N ILE A 76 -9.24 -5.36 4.60
CA ILE A 76 -7.87 -5.42 4.10
C ILE A 76 -6.90 -5.35 5.26
N TYR A 77 -5.92 -6.26 5.30
CA TYR A 77 -4.83 -6.24 6.26
C TYR A 77 -3.50 -6.21 5.53
N ILE A 78 -2.60 -5.33 5.96
CA ILE A 78 -1.27 -5.15 5.38
C ILE A 78 -0.27 -5.18 6.51
N THR A 79 0.81 -5.90 6.26
CA THR A 79 2.00 -5.93 7.10
C THR A 79 3.11 -5.19 6.37
N GLY A 80 4.06 -4.66 7.13
CA GLY A 80 5.10 -3.83 6.56
C GLY A 80 5.89 -3.12 7.64
N ARG A 81 6.54 -2.02 7.25
CA ARG A 81 7.23 -1.14 8.18
C ARG A 81 6.87 0.30 7.89
N THR A 82 6.75 1.06 8.95
CA THR A 82 6.71 2.52 8.91
C THR A 82 7.90 3.04 9.68
N LYS A 83 8.71 3.91 9.08
CA LYS A 83 9.83 4.54 9.79
C LYS A 83 9.40 5.95 10.17
N GLN A 84 9.18 6.18 11.46
CA GLN A 84 9.08 7.54 11.99
C GLN A 84 10.27 7.78 12.94
N TRP A 85 10.85 8.98 12.92
CA TRP A 85 11.95 9.35 13.82
C TRP A 85 11.55 9.48 15.30
N ALA A 86 10.34 9.04 15.66
CA ALA A 86 9.88 8.89 17.02
C ALA A 86 9.78 7.39 17.35
N LEU A 87 10.76 6.89 18.11
CA LEU A 87 10.75 5.63 18.87
C LEU A 87 10.17 4.39 18.14
N TRP A 88 11.00 3.62 17.43
CA TRP A 88 10.85 2.19 17.06
C TRP A 88 9.47 1.50 17.24
N GLU A 89 8.40 2.07 16.71
CA GLU A 89 7.09 1.43 16.74
C GLU A 89 6.90 0.62 15.46
N TYR A 90 7.04 -0.71 15.57
CA TYR A 90 6.49 -1.63 14.59
C TYR A 90 4.97 -1.61 14.73
N LYS A 91 4.31 -0.59 14.19
CA LYS A 91 2.85 -0.49 14.22
C LYS A 91 2.26 -1.27 13.05
N CYS A 92 1.77 -2.46 13.35
CA CYS A 92 0.88 -3.23 12.49
C CYS A 92 -0.57 -2.99 12.95
N TRP A 93 -1.34 -2.14 12.25
CA TRP A 93 -2.80 -2.09 12.43
C TRP A 93 -3.56 -1.76 11.14
N ILE A 94 -4.31 -2.77 10.70
CA ILE A 94 -5.44 -2.82 9.77
C ILE A 94 -6.76 -2.29 10.34
N HIS A 95 -7.54 -1.42 9.68
CA HIS A 95 -9.01 -1.54 9.72
C HIS A 95 -9.53 -1.82 8.30
#